data_AF-A0A9P8F1A7-F1
#
_entry.id   AF-A0A9P8F1A7-F1
#
_cell.length_a   1.000
_cell.length_b   1.000
_cell.length_c   1.000
_cell.angle_alpha   90.00
_cell.angle_beta   90.00
_cell.angle_gamma   90.00
#
_symmetry.space_group_name_H-M   'P 1'
#
loop_
_entity.id
_entity.type
_entity.pdbx_description
1 polymer ?
#
loop_
_entity_poly.entity_id
_entity_poly.type
_entity_poly.pdbx_seq_one_letter_code
_entity_poly.pdbx_strand_id
1 'polypeptide(L)'
;RLVLELDALRKEMESERQRQIATEEERTTTLNTRLIEEKKLESKLATVEHERQEAALTIAKLTSEKDDSSKEFDALASQLQNLTIELEQTKQSLVDNGTDSDSKLRTLETQLQETLAENAALSKQSQLLRPTTPLNKTISYGRSFSMGSLSQRSGAEDYFGRSESDFSDMSKVFSANEAVFVQKIKEHVDSLEHARDQLNHVYKQRFDAMLDERARREEQLESQHTTELEAARNKLRANYSQPLYNTGVKTSASNTPFDGHVDEFQMEDTRLVSEHAERLANRKSQVQHHHNLQFQALSEEYDKKIAELLGEKDMLDSDLSIGPERFEEMSEQIDR
;
A
#
# COMPACT_ATOMS: atom_id res chain seq x y z
N ARG A 1 76.59 27.16 8.09
CA ARG A 1 75.67 27.68 7.04
C ARG A 1 75.04 26.52 6.26
N LEU A 2 75.82 25.67 5.58
CA LEU A 2 75.31 24.48 4.88
C LEU A 2 74.46 23.52 5.73
N VAL A 3 74.84 23.24 6.98
CA VAL A 3 74.08 22.32 7.85
C VAL A 3 72.67 22.85 8.16
N LEU A 4 72.53 24.17 8.35
CA LEU A 4 71.23 24.79 8.59
C LEU A 4 70.35 24.79 7.34
N GLU A 5 70.96 24.95 6.16
CA GLU A 5 70.26 24.88 4.86
C GLU A 5 69.80 23.44 4.56
N LEU A 6 70.61 22.42 4.91
CA LEU A 6 70.23 21.01 4.78
C LEU A 6 69.09 20.61 5.74
N ASP A 7 69.11 21.10 6.98
CA ASP A 7 68.02 20.86 7.94
C ASP A 7 66.72 21.56 7.51
N ALA A 8 66.81 22.76 6.93
CA ALA A 8 65.65 23.45 6.36
C ALA A 8 65.06 22.67 5.18
N LEU A 9 65.90 22.21 4.25
CA LEU A 9 65.47 21.40 3.10
C LEU A 9 64.83 20.07 3.55
N ARG A 10 65.37 19.43 4.59
CA ARG A 10 64.81 18.20 5.14
C ARG A 10 63.41 18.42 5.73
N LYS A 11 63.21 19.53 6.45
CA LYS A 11 61.89 19.89 6.99
C LYS A 11 60.89 20.24 5.89
N GLU A 12 61.33 20.92 4.84
CA GLU A 12 60.50 21.24 3.69
C GLU A 12 60.07 19.98 2.93
N MET A 13 60.98 19.04 2.68
CA MET A 13 60.63 17.75 2.06
C MET A 13 59.68 16.92 2.94
N GLU A 14 59.85 16.93 4.26
CA GLU A 14 58.93 16.24 5.17
C GLU A 14 57.54 16.90 5.18
N SER A 15 57.47 18.23 5.17
CA SER A 15 56.20 18.96 5.05
C SER A 15 55.50 18.67 3.72
N GLU A 16 56.25 18.58 2.62
CA GLU A 16 55.69 18.29 1.30
C GLU A 16 55.20 16.83 1.22
N ARG A 17 55.93 15.89 1.82
CA ARG A 17 55.49 14.49 1.95
C ARG A 17 54.18 14.38 2.74
N GLN A 18 54.04 15.12 3.84
CA GLN A 18 52.81 15.12 4.63
C GLN A 18 51.63 15.73 3.86
N ARG A 19 51.86 16.78 3.06
CA ARG A 19 50.82 17.32 2.17
C ARG A 19 50.37 16.30 1.13
N GLN A 20 51.31 15.59 0.50
CA GLN A 20 50.98 14.54 -0.48
C GLN A 20 50.14 13.42 0.15
N ILE A 21 50.52 12.96 1.36
CA ILE A 21 49.74 11.96 2.10
C ILE A 21 48.32 12.46 2.39
N ALA A 22 48.17 13.69 2.89
CA ALA A 22 46.85 14.26 3.17
C ALA A 22 45.97 14.38 1.91
N THR A 23 46.55 14.78 0.76
CA THR A 23 45.81 14.86 -0.50
C THR A 23 45.41 13.48 -1.04
N GLU A 24 46.26 12.46 -0.86
CA GLU A 24 45.96 11.09 -1.26
C GLU A 24 44.87 10.51 -0.37
N GLU A 25 44.95 10.73 0.95
CA GLU A 25 43.93 10.33 1.93
C GLU A 25 42.57 10.96 1.60
N GLU A 26 42.51 12.27 1.34
CA GLU A 26 41.28 12.96 0.92
C GLU A 26 40.70 12.41 -0.39
N ARG A 27 41.58 12.05 -1.34
CA ARG A 27 41.15 11.41 -2.59
C ARG A 27 40.55 10.03 -2.32
N THR A 28 41.16 9.23 -1.45
CA THR A 28 40.65 7.89 -1.12
C THR A 28 39.32 7.93 -0.36
N THR A 29 39.14 8.87 0.57
CA THR A 29 37.88 9.04 1.30
C THR A 29 36.75 9.49 0.36
N THR A 30 37.05 10.40 -0.56
CA THR A 30 36.10 10.86 -1.58
C THR A 30 35.68 9.72 -2.51
N LEU A 31 36.64 8.90 -2.97
CA LEU A 31 36.34 7.73 -3.82
C LEU A 31 35.51 6.68 -3.07
N ASN A 32 35.84 6.39 -1.81
CA ASN A 32 35.07 5.46 -0.98
C ASN A 32 33.64 5.95 -0.75
N THR A 33 33.45 7.26 -0.53
CA THR A 33 32.13 7.87 -0.36
C THR A 33 31.30 7.71 -1.63
N ARG A 34 31.87 8.01 -2.80
CA ARG A 34 31.20 7.83 -4.09
C ARG A 34 30.83 6.37 -4.36
N LEU A 35 31.70 5.42 -4.03
CA LEU A 35 31.42 3.99 -4.20
C LEU A 35 30.25 3.52 -3.33
N ILE A 36 30.14 4.04 -2.10
CA ILE A 36 29.01 3.75 -1.21
C ILE A 36 27.71 4.34 -1.77
N GLU A 37 27.76 5.58 -2.26
CA GLU A 37 26.61 6.23 -2.89
C GLU A 37 26.17 5.50 -4.16
N GLU A 38 27.10 5.07 -5.00
CA GLU A 38 26.83 4.28 -6.21
C GLU A 38 26.11 2.97 -5.88
N LYS A 39 26.61 2.20 -4.91
CA LYS A 39 25.94 0.98 -4.44
C LYS A 39 24.54 1.24 -3.87
N LYS A 40 24.37 2.37 -3.17
CA LYS A 40 23.06 2.78 -2.63
C LYS A 40 22.09 3.12 -3.76
N LEU A 41 22.55 3.80 -4.81
CA LEU A 41 21.74 4.13 -5.98
C LEU A 41 21.40 2.89 -6.80
N GLU A 42 22.35 1.96 -6.96
CA GLU A 42 22.13 0.68 -7.64
C GLU A 42 21.04 -0.16 -6.95
N SER A 43 21.09 -0.25 -5.60
CA SER A 43 20.05 -0.94 -4.82
C SER A 43 18.67 -0.27 -4.95
N LYS A 44 18.62 1.07 -4.95
CA LYS A 44 17.37 1.81 -5.17
C LYS A 44 16.82 1.56 -6.58
N LEU A 45 17.67 1.56 -7.59
CA LEU A 45 17.28 1.32 -8.98
C LEU A 45 16.72 -0.11 -9.16
N ALA A 46 17.35 -1.10 -8.54
CA ALA A 46 16.85 -2.48 -8.53
C ALA A 46 15.46 -2.60 -7.87
N THR A 47 15.23 -1.85 -6.78
CA THR A 47 13.93 -1.84 -6.08
C THR A 47 12.85 -1.21 -6.96
N VAL A 48 13.13 -0.04 -7.56
CA VAL A 48 12.18 0.64 -8.46
C VAL A 48 11.88 -0.20 -9.69
N GLU A 49 12.87 -0.88 -10.27
CA GLU A 49 12.63 -1.75 -11.42
C GLU A 49 11.78 -2.97 -11.04
N HIS A 50 11.93 -3.51 -9.83
CA HIS A 50 11.08 -4.58 -9.33
C HIS A 50 9.62 -4.11 -9.14
N GLU A 51 9.40 -2.98 -8.48
CA GLU A 51 8.07 -2.36 -8.33
C GLU A 51 7.41 -2.09 -9.69
N ARG A 52 8.19 -1.60 -10.67
CA ARG A 52 7.71 -1.36 -12.03
C ARG A 52 7.25 -2.66 -12.70
N GLN A 53 7.96 -3.76 -12.51
CA GLN A 53 7.59 -5.07 -13.06
C GLN A 53 6.33 -5.62 -12.40
N GLU A 54 6.19 -5.50 -11.07
CA GLU A 54 4.98 -5.91 -10.35
C GLU A 54 3.74 -5.08 -10.77
N ALA A 55 3.91 -3.76 -10.93
CA ALA A 55 2.85 -2.89 -11.43
C ALA A 55 2.43 -3.29 -12.86
N ALA A 56 3.39 -3.60 -13.74
CA ALA A 56 3.10 -4.06 -15.09
C ALA A 56 2.32 -5.38 -15.10
N LEU A 57 2.68 -6.34 -14.23
CA LEU A 57 1.95 -7.60 -14.08
C LEU A 57 0.52 -7.36 -13.55
N THR A 58 0.35 -6.46 -12.60
CA THR A 58 -0.97 -6.09 -12.05
C THR A 58 -1.87 -5.47 -13.11
N ILE A 59 -1.34 -4.55 -13.93
CA ILE A 59 -2.07 -3.93 -15.04
C ILE A 59 -2.47 -4.99 -16.07
N ALA A 60 -1.57 -5.92 -16.41
CA ALA A 60 -1.88 -7.00 -17.35
C ALA A 60 -3.02 -7.90 -16.82
N LYS A 61 -3.01 -8.22 -15.52
CA LYS A 61 -4.08 -8.99 -14.87
C LYS A 61 -5.41 -8.25 -14.91
N LEU A 62 -5.46 -6.98 -14.51
CA LEU A 62 -6.67 -6.17 -14.54
C LEU A 62 -7.24 -6.01 -15.96
N THR A 63 -6.36 -5.92 -16.96
CA THR A 63 -6.78 -5.84 -18.37
C THR A 63 -7.43 -7.16 -18.81
N SER A 64 -6.85 -8.31 -18.43
CA SER A 64 -7.45 -9.62 -18.71
C SER A 64 -8.82 -9.78 -18.03
N GLU A 65 -8.94 -9.41 -16.76
CA GLU A 65 -10.20 -9.49 -16.01
C GLU A 65 -11.29 -8.58 -16.62
N LYS A 66 -10.90 -7.40 -17.11
CA LYS A 66 -11.79 -6.50 -17.86
C LYS A 66 -12.26 -7.15 -19.16
N ASP A 67 -11.36 -7.75 -19.92
CA ASP A 67 -11.70 -8.39 -21.19
C ASP A 67 -12.64 -9.59 -20.98
N ASP A 68 -12.43 -10.38 -19.92
CA ASP A 68 -13.30 -11.49 -19.56
C ASP A 68 -14.67 -10.99 -19.08
N SER A 69 -14.72 -9.95 -18.23
CA SER A 69 -15.97 -9.29 -17.84
C SER A 69 -16.72 -8.75 -19.06
N SER A 70 -16.02 -8.17 -20.04
CA SER A 70 -16.64 -7.67 -21.27
C SER A 70 -17.30 -8.80 -22.08
N LYS A 71 -16.67 -9.97 -22.16
CA LYS A 71 -17.27 -11.14 -22.84
C LYS A 71 -18.52 -11.64 -22.11
N GLU A 72 -18.51 -11.63 -20.79
CA GLU A 72 -19.68 -11.98 -19.98
C GLU A 72 -20.83 -10.99 -20.22
N PHE A 73 -20.53 -9.69 -20.30
CA PHE A 73 -21.52 -8.67 -20.67
C PHE A 73 -22.11 -8.91 -22.06
N ASP A 74 -21.29 -9.21 -23.07
CA ASP A 74 -21.76 -9.48 -24.43
C ASP A 74 -22.62 -10.76 -24.49
N ALA A 75 -22.26 -11.80 -23.73
CA ALA A 75 -23.04 -13.02 -23.62
C ALA A 75 -24.40 -12.77 -22.96
N LEU A 76 -24.45 -12.01 -21.87
CA LEU A 76 -25.69 -11.62 -21.18
C LEU A 76 -26.57 -10.71 -22.05
N ALA A 77 -25.97 -9.75 -22.76
CA ALA A 77 -26.70 -8.91 -23.71
C ALA A 77 -27.34 -9.74 -24.82
N SER A 78 -26.63 -10.74 -25.33
CA SER A 78 -27.15 -11.68 -26.33
C SER A 78 -28.30 -12.53 -25.77
N GLN A 79 -28.19 -13.01 -24.53
CA GLN A 79 -29.27 -13.74 -23.86
C GLN A 79 -30.51 -12.87 -23.66
N LEU A 80 -30.35 -11.62 -23.19
CA LEU A 80 -31.45 -10.66 -23.05
C LEU A 80 -32.14 -10.36 -24.38
N GLN A 81 -31.36 -10.20 -25.45
CA GLN A 81 -31.89 -9.99 -26.78
C GLN A 81 -32.72 -11.20 -27.25
N ASN A 82 -32.22 -12.41 -27.04
CA ASN A 82 -32.94 -13.65 -27.38
C ASN A 82 -34.23 -13.79 -26.58
N LEU A 83 -34.19 -13.56 -25.26
CA LEU A 83 -35.37 -13.55 -24.39
C LEU A 83 -36.40 -12.51 -24.81
N THR A 84 -35.96 -11.32 -25.21
CA THR A 84 -36.86 -10.27 -25.71
C THR A 84 -37.54 -10.71 -27.01
N ILE A 85 -36.80 -11.34 -27.92
CA ILE A 85 -37.34 -11.89 -29.17
C ILE A 85 -38.35 -13.01 -28.87
N GLU A 86 -38.03 -13.95 -27.98
CA GLU A 86 -38.94 -15.02 -27.58
C GLU A 86 -40.21 -14.50 -26.92
N LEU A 87 -40.10 -13.47 -26.07
CA LEU A 87 -41.24 -12.85 -25.40
C LEU A 87 -42.15 -12.15 -26.42
N GLU A 88 -41.58 -11.43 -27.39
CA GLU A 88 -42.34 -10.79 -28.47
C GLU A 88 -43.04 -11.83 -29.37
N GLN A 89 -42.35 -12.93 -29.71
CA GLN A 89 -42.93 -14.05 -30.46
C GLN A 89 -44.05 -14.74 -29.68
N THR A 90 -43.89 -14.90 -28.36
CA THR A 90 -44.90 -15.52 -27.49
C THR A 90 -46.12 -14.61 -27.33
N LYS A 91 -45.92 -13.29 -27.21
CA LYS A 91 -47.01 -12.30 -27.22
C LYS A 91 -47.78 -12.32 -28.53
N GLN A 92 -47.07 -12.37 -29.67
CA GLN A 92 -47.71 -12.48 -30.98
C GLN A 92 -48.51 -13.79 -31.10
N SER A 93 -47.98 -14.90 -30.57
CA SER A 93 -48.69 -16.19 -30.54
C SER A 93 -49.88 -16.21 -29.57
N LEU A 94 -49.87 -15.38 -28.50
CA LEU A 94 -50.99 -15.19 -27.56
C LEU A 94 -52.20 -14.53 -28.20
N VAL A 95 -51.95 -13.58 -29.11
CA VAL A 95 -52.99 -12.90 -29.89
C VAL A 95 -53.70 -13.89 -30.82
N ASP A 96 -52.99 -14.92 -31.28
CA ASP A 96 -53.51 -15.92 -32.23
C ASP A 96 -54.14 -17.16 -31.57
N ASN A 97 -53.74 -17.59 -30.36
CA ASN A 97 -54.26 -18.80 -29.70
C ASN A 97 -54.31 -18.65 -28.15
N GLY A 98 -55.39 -18.07 -27.64
CA GLY A 98 -55.60 -17.88 -26.20
C GLY A 98 -55.94 -19.17 -25.46
N THR A 99 -55.08 -19.58 -24.51
CA THR A 99 -55.44 -20.07 -23.14
C THR A 99 -54.28 -20.79 -22.43
N ASP A 100 -53.29 -21.35 -23.14
CA ASP A 100 -52.16 -22.08 -22.50
C ASP A 100 -50.91 -21.20 -22.25
N SER A 101 -50.88 -20.03 -22.88
CA SER A 101 -49.71 -19.16 -22.97
C SER A 101 -49.52 -18.21 -21.78
N ASP A 102 -50.55 -17.98 -20.96
CA ASP A 102 -50.49 -17.07 -19.79
C ASP A 102 -49.57 -17.59 -18.67
N SER A 103 -49.49 -18.92 -18.52
CA SER A 103 -48.64 -19.55 -17.50
C SER A 103 -47.16 -19.43 -17.87
N LYS A 104 -46.81 -19.64 -19.14
CA LYS A 104 -45.45 -19.43 -19.68
C LYS A 104 -45.07 -17.96 -19.67
N LEU A 105 -46.00 -17.07 -19.96
CA LEU A 105 -45.77 -15.63 -19.95
C LEU A 105 -45.40 -15.14 -18.54
N ARG A 106 -46.09 -15.61 -17.50
CA ARG A 106 -45.71 -15.31 -16.11
C ARG A 106 -44.32 -15.84 -15.75
N THR A 107 -43.96 -17.06 -16.16
CA THR A 107 -42.64 -17.62 -15.83
C THR A 107 -41.50 -16.84 -16.49
N LEU A 108 -41.69 -16.46 -17.76
CA LEU A 108 -40.75 -15.62 -18.50
C LEU A 108 -40.66 -14.19 -17.95
N GLU A 109 -41.80 -13.61 -17.54
CA GLU A 109 -41.85 -12.29 -16.92
C GLU A 109 -41.11 -12.29 -15.57
N THR A 110 -41.23 -13.38 -14.79
CA THR A 110 -40.51 -13.55 -13.53
C THR A 110 -39.01 -13.70 -13.75
N GLN A 111 -38.60 -14.51 -14.75
CA GLN A 111 -37.18 -14.65 -15.11
C GLN A 111 -36.58 -13.35 -15.63
N LEU A 112 -37.29 -12.61 -16.49
CA LEU A 112 -36.85 -11.30 -16.98
C LEU A 112 -36.65 -10.30 -15.82
N GLN A 113 -37.54 -10.33 -14.84
CA GLN A 113 -37.47 -9.44 -13.68
C GLN A 113 -36.32 -9.80 -12.74
N GLU A 114 -36.00 -11.10 -12.61
CA GLU A 114 -34.83 -11.60 -11.89
C GLU A 114 -33.53 -11.20 -12.61
N THR A 115 -33.46 -11.38 -13.93
CA THR A 115 -32.28 -10.97 -14.71
C THR A 115 -32.09 -9.45 -14.73
N LEU A 116 -33.17 -8.67 -14.76
CA LEU A 116 -33.10 -7.20 -14.64
C LEU A 116 -32.62 -6.76 -13.25
N ALA A 117 -33.01 -7.47 -12.19
CA ALA A 117 -32.52 -7.20 -10.84
C ALA A 117 -31.02 -7.56 -10.69
N GLU A 118 -30.59 -8.66 -11.28
CA GLU A 118 -29.19 -9.09 -11.31
C GLU A 118 -28.33 -8.13 -12.15
N ASN A 119 -28.83 -7.68 -13.30
CA ASN A 119 -28.17 -6.69 -14.15
C ASN A 119 -28.12 -5.30 -13.47
N ALA A 120 -29.14 -4.94 -12.68
CA ALA A 120 -29.10 -3.74 -11.84
C ALA A 120 -28.09 -3.85 -10.69
N ALA A 121 -27.88 -5.05 -10.13
CA ALA A 121 -26.86 -5.28 -9.11
C ALA A 121 -25.44 -5.19 -9.70
N LEU A 122 -25.21 -5.78 -10.88
CA LEU A 122 -23.94 -5.69 -11.62
C LEU A 122 -23.69 -4.27 -12.17
N SER A 123 -24.75 -3.55 -12.56
CA SER A 123 -24.67 -2.15 -12.95
C SER A 123 -24.25 -1.24 -11.78
N LYS A 124 -24.70 -1.53 -10.55
CA LYS A 124 -24.21 -0.82 -9.35
C LYS A 124 -22.74 -1.11 -9.06
N GLN A 125 -22.28 -2.33 -9.31
CA GLN A 125 -20.88 -2.70 -9.17
C GLN A 125 -19.98 -2.02 -10.21
N SER A 126 -20.50 -1.74 -11.41
CA SER A 126 -19.80 -0.96 -12.45
C SER A 126 -19.96 0.57 -12.33
N GLN A 127 -21.02 1.06 -11.68
CA GLN A 127 -21.21 2.48 -11.35
C GLN A 127 -20.27 2.97 -10.24
N LEU A 128 -19.71 2.07 -9.43
CA LEU A 128 -18.59 2.41 -8.52
C LEU A 128 -17.31 2.83 -9.27
N LEU A 129 -17.24 2.60 -10.59
CA LEU A 129 -16.08 2.92 -11.44
C LEU A 129 -16.35 4.03 -12.47
N ARG A 130 -17.54 4.66 -12.47
CA ARG A 130 -17.85 5.83 -13.32
C ARG A 130 -18.67 6.87 -12.57
N PRO A 131 -18.37 8.18 -12.69
CA PRO A 131 -19.19 9.23 -12.10
C PRO A 131 -20.62 9.18 -12.66
N THR A 132 -21.62 8.98 -11.80
CA THR A 132 -23.03 9.01 -12.16
C THR A 132 -23.49 10.47 -12.34
N THR A 133 -23.79 10.87 -13.58
CA THR A 133 -24.53 12.11 -13.87
C THR A 133 -26.02 11.91 -13.55
N PRO A 134 -26.68 12.83 -12.83
CA PRO A 134 -28.10 12.71 -12.54
C PRO A 134 -28.94 12.88 -13.81
N LEU A 135 -29.91 11.98 -13.98
CA LEU A 135 -30.85 11.96 -15.10
C LEU A 135 -31.83 13.13 -14.95
N ASN A 136 -31.66 14.19 -15.76
CA ASN A 136 -32.61 15.29 -15.85
C ASN A 136 -33.96 14.77 -16.36
N LYS A 137 -35.00 14.81 -15.52
CA LYS A 137 -36.37 14.58 -15.95
C LYS A 137 -36.80 15.75 -16.84
N THR A 138 -37.02 15.47 -18.11
CA THR A 138 -37.58 16.41 -19.08
C THR A 138 -38.98 16.83 -18.65
N ILE A 139 -39.12 18.09 -18.23
CA ILE A 139 -40.40 18.75 -17.99
C ILE A 139 -41.05 18.99 -19.36
N SER A 140 -42.10 18.22 -19.67
CA SER A 140 -42.93 18.43 -20.85
C SER A 140 -43.81 19.66 -20.64
N TYR A 141 -43.44 20.80 -21.22
CA TYR A 141 -44.35 21.93 -21.37
C TYR A 141 -45.33 21.66 -22.52
N GLY A 142 -46.43 20.97 -22.22
CA GLY A 142 -47.57 20.87 -23.11
C GLY A 142 -48.22 22.25 -23.32
N ARG A 143 -47.93 22.91 -24.44
CA ARG A 143 -48.73 24.05 -24.92
C ARG A 143 -50.08 23.54 -25.44
N SER A 144 -51.09 23.48 -24.58
CA SER A 144 -52.48 23.47 -25.02
C SER A 144 -52.97 24.90 -25.21
N PHE A 145 -52.99 25.38 -26.44
CA PHE A 145 -53.81 26.54 -26.81
C PHE A 145 -55.27 26.10 -26.77
N SER A 146 -56.03 26.56 -25.78
CA SER A 146 -57.50 26.55 -25.83
C SER A 146 -57.99 27.94 -25.45
N MET A 147 -58.43 28.67 -26.48
CA MET A 147 -59.24 29.88 -26.37
C MET A 147 -60.58 29.52 -25.71
N GLY A 148 -60.89 30.12 -24.55
CA GLY A 148 -62.22 29.96 -23.97
C GLY A 148 -62.42 30.55 -22.59
N SER A 149 -63.08 31.72 -22.56
CA SER A 149 -63.91 32.23 -21.46
C SER A 149 -63.23 32.83 -20.22
N LEU A 150 -63.28 34.17 -20.15
CA LEU A 150 -63.29 34.89 -18.88
C LEU A 150 -64.57 34.51 -18.10
N SER A 151 -64.40 33.84 -16.96
CA SER A 151 -65.42 33.86 -15.90
C SER A 151 -64.77 33.82 -14.51
N GLN A 152 -64.83 34.99 -13.88
CA GLN A 152 -64.98 35.23 -12.44
C GLN A 152 -63.93 34.70 -11.44
N ARG A 153 -63.21 35.67 -10.87
CA ARG A 153 -63.01 35.87 -9.41
C ARG A 153 -62.70 34.62 -8.58
N SER A 154 -61.41 34.35 -8.38
CA SER A 154 -60.78 33.87 -7.13
C SER A 154 -59.27 33.72 -7.36
N GLY A 155 -58.55 34.83 -7.51
CA GLY A 155 -57.14 34.82 -7.95
C GLY A 155 -56.09 35.08 -6.87
N ALA A 156 -56.50 35.37 -5.63
CA ALA A 156 -55.55 35.65 -4.54
C ALA A 156 -55.32 34.42 -3.67
N GLU A 157 -56.38 33.67 -3.31
CA GLU A 157 -56.22 32.47 -2.49
C GLU A 157 -55.55 31.31 -3.25
N ASP A 158 -55.74 31.20 -4.56
CA ASP A 158 -55.01 30.21 -5.37
C ASP A 158 -53.51 30.54 -5.52
N TYR A 159 -53.12 31.82 -5.39
CA TYR A 159 -51.71 32.23 -5.41
C TYR A 159 -51.02 32.04 -4.04
N PHE A 160 -51.75 32.23 -2.93
CA PHE A 160 -51.24 31.95 -1.58
C PHE A 160 -51.27 30.45 -1.23
N GLY A 161 -52.28 29.71 -1.66
CA GLY A 161 -52.36 28.25 -1.49
C GLY A 161 -51.34 27.49 -2.34
N ARG A 162 -51.02 28.01 -3.55
CA ARG A 162 -49.91 27.49 -4.37
C ARG A 162 -48.55 27.75 -3.75
N SER A 163 -48.35 28.91 -3.10
CA SER A 163 -47.07 29.18 -2.44
C SER A 163 -46.88 28.33 -1.19
N GLU A 164 -47.91 28.04 -0.41
CA GLU A 164 -47.81 27.05 0.68
C GLU A 164 -47.59 25.62 0.18
N SER A 165 -48.23 25.21 -0.92
CA SER A 165 -47.99 23.89 -1.51
C SER A 165 -46.59 23.78 -2.13
N ASP A 166 -46.14 24.83 -2.82
CA ASP A 166 -44.80 24.89 -3.42
C ASP A 166 -43.72 24.96 -2.35
N PHE A 167 -43.95 25.67 -1.24
CA PHE A 167 -43.02 25.69 -0.09
C PHE A 167 -43.00 24.34 0.63
N SER A 168 -44.16 23.67 0.75
CA SER A 168 -44.27 22.31 1.31
C SER A 168 -43.56 21.28 0.43
N ASP A 169 -43.72 21.36 -0.88
CA ASP A 169 -43.04 20.47 -1.82
C ASP A 169 -41.53 20.76 -1.91
N MET A 170 -41.12 22.03 -1.86
CA MET A 170 -39.71 22.39 -1.72
C MET A 170 -39.14 21.88 -0.39
N SER A 171 -39.87 21.99 0.72
CA SER A 171 -39.45 21.49 2.04
C SER A 171 -39.33 19.96 2.06
N LYS A 172 -40.19 19.23 1.33
CA LYS A 172 -40.04 17.78 1.09
C LYS A 172 -38.81 17.46 0.25
N VAL A 173 -38.50 18.24 -0.78
CA VAL A 173 -37.29 18.08 -1.60
C VAL A 173 -36.03 18.36 -0.77
N PHE A 174 -36.03 19.39 0.07
CA PHE A 174 -34.94 19.67 1.02
C PHE A 174 -34.73 18.50 1.99
N SER A 175 -35.82 18.01 2.60
CA SER A 175 -35.75 16.87 3.53
C SER A 175 -35.27 15.58 2.84
N ALA A 176 -35.68 15.35 1.60
CA ALA A 176 -35.25 14.19 0.80
C ALA A 176 -33.77 14.31 0.42
N ASN A 177 -33.31 15.49 0.00
CA ASN A 177 -31.90 15.75 -0.30
C ASN A 177 -31.03 15.63 0.96
N GLU A 178 -31.50 16.13 2.10
CA GLU A 178 -30.81 15.99 3.38
C GLU A 178 -30.70 14.53 3.81
N ALA A 179 -31.77 13.74 3.65
CA ALA A 179 -31.73 12.30 3.93
C ALA A 179 -30.71 11.56 3.03
N VAL A 180 -30.66 11.88 1.73
CA VAL A 180 -29.67 11.32 0.79
C VAL A 180 -28.26 11.75 1.17
N PHE A 181 -28.06 13.01 1.56
CA PHE A 181 -26.76 13.53 1.99
C PHE A 181 -26.27 12.85 3.26
N VAL A 182 -27.13 12.71 4.28
CA VAL A 182 -26.82 11.98 5.52
C VAL A 182 -26.49 10.52 5.24
N GLN A 183 -27.26 9.87 4.36
CA GLN A 183 -26.98 8.50 3.96
C GLN A 183 -25.63 8.36 3.26
N LYS A 184 -25.29 9.28 2.36
CA LYS A 184 -24.01 9.27 1.65
C LYS A 184 -22.82 9.55 2.57
N ILE A 185 -22.98 10.44 3.55
CA ILE A 185 -21.97 10.64 4.60
C ILE A 185 -21.75 9.35 5.36
N LYS A 186 -22.84 8.69 5.79
CA LYS A 186 -22.74 7.43 6.52
C LYS A 186 -22.02 6.36 5.71
N GLU A 187 -22.37 6.19 4.44
CA GLU A 187 -21.70 5.24 3.54
C GLU A 187 -20.20 5.56 3.38
N HIS A 188 -19.82 6.84 3.27
CA HIS A 188 -18.41 7.26 3.24
C HIS A 188 -17.68 6.96 4.55
N VAL A 189 -18.30 7.26 5.69
CA VAL A 189 -17.70 6.98 7.02
C VAL A 189 -17.53 5.47 7.21
N ASP A 190 -18.55 4.68 6.91
CA ASP A 190 -18.50 3.21 7.01
C ASP A 190 -17.40 2.63 6.10
N SER A 191 -17.26 3.18 4.87
CA SER A 191 -16.19 2.81 3.93
C SER A 191 -14.79 3.14 4.46
N LEU A 192 -14.62 4.34 5.03
CA LEU A 192 -13.35 4.76 5.63
C LEU A 192 -12.98 3.92 6.86
N GLU A 193 -13.96 3.59 7.70
CA GLU A 193 -13.76 2.70 8.84
C GLU A 193 -13.33 1.30 8.38
N HIS A 194 -13.97 0.77 7.35
CA HIS A 194 -13.61 -0.52 6.79
C HIS A 194 -12.20 -0.51 6.19
N ALA A 195 -11.83 0.53 5.44
CA ALA A 195 -10.50 0.68 4.87
C ALA A 195 -9.42 0.81 5.95
N ARG A 196 -9.69 1.56 7.02
CA ARG A 196 -8.81 1.64 8.20
C ARG A 196 -8.63 0.28 8.87
N ASP A 197 -9.71 -0.47 9.06
CA ASP A 197 -9.65 -1.78 9.73
C ASP A 197 -8.88 -2.82 8.91
N GLN A 198 -9.08 -2.82 7.59
CA GLN A 198 -8.27 -3.63 6.67
C GLN A 198 -6.79 -3.23 6.73
N LEU A 199 -6.49 -1.93 6.72
CA LEU A 199 -5.13 -1.43 6.82
C LEU A 199 -4.48 -1.88 8.14
N ASN A 200 -5.16 -1.70 9.27
CA ASN A 200 -4.70 -2.16 10.58
C ASN A 200 -4.43 -3.66 10.60
N HIS A 201 -5.30 -4.46 9.98
CA HIS A 201 -5.14 -5.90 9.93
C HIS A 201 -3.88 -6.31 9.16
N VAL A 202 -3.69 -5.76 7.95
CA VAL A 202 -2.52 -6.06 7.11
C VAL A 202 -1.22 -5.66 7.80
N TYR A 203 -1.17 -4.47 8.39
CA TYR A 203 0.05 -3.98 9.04
C TYR A 203 0.35 -4.70 10.35
N LYS A 204 -0.69 -5.09 11.11
CA LYS A 204 -0.52 -5.96 12.27
C LYS A 204 0.09 -7.30 11.87
N GLN A 205 -0.41 -7.93 10.79
CA GLN A 205 0.14 -9.18 10.30
C GLN A 205 1.62 -9.04 9.88
N ARG A 206 1.96 -7.95 9.16
CA ARG A 206 3.35 -7.65 8.78
C ARG A 206 4.25 -7.42 10.00
N PHE A 207 3.75 -6.72 11.01
CA PHE A 207 4.46 -6.48 12.25
C PHE A 207 4.70 -7.76 13.04
N ASP A 208 3.69 -8.61 13.20
CA ASP A 208 3.82 -9.90 13.88
C ASP A 208 4.83 -10.81 13.15
N ALA A 209 4.76 -10.87 11.81
CA ALA A 209 5.74 -11.61 11.00
C ALA A 209 7.18 -11.07 11.15
N MET A 210 7.35 -9.76 11.31
CA MET A 210 8.65 -9.13 11.55
C MET A 210 9.22 -9.52 12.92
N LEU A 211 8.39 -9.55 13.97
CA LEU A 211 8.78 -10.00 15.29
C LEU A 211 9.20 -11.48 15.30
N ASP A 212 8.43 -12.33 14.62
CA ASP A 212 8.74 -13.75 14.48
C ASP A 212 10.05 -13.99 13.75
N GLU A 213 10.30 -13.29 12.63
CA GLU A 213 11.55 -13.40 11.90
C GLU A 213 12.76 -12.91 12.71
N ARG A 214 12.58 -11.86 13.53
CA ARG A 214 13.62 -11.40 14.45
C ARG A 214 13.95 -12.47 15.48
N ALA A 215 12.94 -13.03 16.15
CA ALA A 215 13.14 -14.07 17.15
C ALA A 215 13.84 -15.30 16.55
N ARG A 216 13.38 -15.74 15.37
CA ARG A 216 13.96 -16.86 14.62
C ARG A 216 15.43 -16.60 14.25
N ARG A 217 15.77 -15.39 13.80
CA ARG A 217 17.17 -15.04 13.51
C ARG A 217 18.03 -15.01 14.77
N GLU A 218 17.54 -14.44 15.86
CA GLU A 218 18.30 -14.39 17.11
C GLU A 218 18.57 -15.80 17.66
N GLU A 219 17.58 -16.69 17.63
CA GLU A 219 17.72 -18.09 18.02
C GLU A 219 18.71 -18.85 17.11
N GLN A 220 18.57 -18.70 15.79
CA GLN A 220 19.48 -19.33 14.84
C GLN A 220 20.92 -18.84 15.06
N LEU A 221 21.10 -17.54 15.28
CA LEU A 221 22.39 -16.93 15.50
C LEU A 221 23.03 -17.45 16.80
N GLU A 222 22.26 -17.53 17.88
CA GLU A 222 22.72 -18.09 19.15
C GLU A 222 23.10 -19.58 19.02
N SER A 223 22.29 -20.39 18.33
CA SER A 223 22.59 -21.79 18.09
C SER A 223 23.89 -21.98 17.29
N GLN A 224 24.09 -21.23 16.20
CA GLN A 224 25.32 -21.28 15.39
C GLN A 224 26.55 -20.91 16.24
N HIS A 225 26.43 -19.84 17.00
CA HIS A 225 27.48 -19.39 17.90
C HIS A 225 27.84 -20.43 18.96
N THR A 226 26.85 -21.08 19.59
CA THR A 226 27.16 -22.14 20.58
C THR A 226 27.97 -23.27 19.95
N THR A 227 27.64 -23.69 18.73
CA THR A 227 28.39 -24.73 18.00
C THR A 227 29.79 -24.26 17.59
N GLU A 228 29.95 -23.00 17.17
CA GLU A 228 31.24 -22.41 16.85
C GLU A 228 32.16 -22.36 18.08
N LEU A 229 31.63 -21.95 19.24
CA LEU A 229 32.35 -21.90 20.50
C LEU A 229 32.79 -23.31 20.93
N GLU A 230 31.90 -24.30 20.87
CA GLU A 230 32.23 -25.67 21.22
C GLU A 230 33.31 -26.27 20.30
N ALA A 231 33.23 -26.00 19.00
CA ALA A 231 34.26 -26.40 18.04
C ALA A 231 35.61 -25.72 18.34
N ALA A 232 35.60 -24.43 18.68
CA ALA A 232 36.81 -23.69 19.04
C ALA A 232 37.42 -24.19 20.36
N ARG A 233 36.59 -24.50 21.36
CA ARG A 233 37.01 -25.14 22.61
C ARG A 233 37.64 -26.51 22.39
N ASN A 234 37.06 -27.32 21.52
CA ASN A 234 37.61 -28.63 21.18
C ASN A 234 38.97 -28.51 20.45
N LYS A 235 39.13 -27.52 19.57
CA LYS A 235 40.42 -27.20 18.94
C LYS A 235 41.46 -26.73 19.97
N LEU A 236 41.07 -25.84 20.88
CA LEU A 236 41.94 -25.38 21.95
C LEU A 236 42.40 -26.57 22.81
N ARG A 237 41.47 -27.43 23.25
CA ARG A 237 41.80 -28.64 24.01
C ARG A 237 42.76 -29.54 23.25
N ALA A 238 42.56 -29.74 21.95
CA ALA A 238 43.44 -30.55 21.11
C ALA A 238 44.86 -29.97 21.02
N ASN A 239 45.00 -28.65 20.89
CA ASN A 239 46.32 -27.98 20.84
C ASN A 239 47.12 -28.15 22.13
N TYR A 240 46.46 -28.08 23.30
CA TYR A 240 47.09 -28.26 24.60
C TYR A 240 47.24 -29.73 25.02
N SER A 241 46.61 -30.66 24.30
CA SER A 241 46.72 -32.11 24.54
C SER A 241 47.81 -32.79 23.70
N GLN A 242 48.47 -32.07 22.77
CA GLN A 242 49.57 -32.65 21.98
C GLN A 242 50.85 -32.77 22.82
N PRO A 243 51.46 -33.96 22.93
CA PRO A 243 52.78 -34.08 23.53
C PRO A 243 53.81 -33.41 22.62
N LEU A 244 54.67 -32.56 23.20
CA LEU A 244 55.84 -31.93 22.56
C LEU A 244 56.84 -33.00 22.06
N TYR A 245 56.53 -33.69 20.96
CA TYR A 245 57.48 -34.56 20.25
C TYR A 245 58.18 -33.77 19.15
N ASN A 246 59.17 -32.97 19.54
CA ASN A 246 60.48 -32.86 18.89
C ASN A 246 61.24 -31.64 19.42
N THR A 247 62.02 -31.84 20.48
CA THR A 247 63.43 -31.43 20.43
C THR A 247 64.24 -32.53 21.08
N GLY A 248 64.98 -33.28 20.26
CA GLY A 248 66.03 -34.13 20.79
C GLY A 248 67.08 -33.23 21.43
N VAL A 249 67.26 -33.34 22.75
CA VAL A 249 68.54 -33.61 23.42
C VAL A 249 68.22 -33.91 24.89
N LYS A 250 68.68 -35.08 25.33
CA LYS A 250 68.66 -35.55 26.71
C LYS A 250 69.29 -34.51 27.65
N THR A 251 68.54 -33.97 28.61
CA THR A 251 69.10 -33.65 29.94
C THR A 251 68.03 -33.83 31.01
N SER A 252 68.51 -34.23 32.18
CA SER A 252 67.81 -34.87 33.27
C SER A 252 66.73 -34.02 33.95
N ALA A 253 65.68 -34.72 34.40
CA ALA A 253 64.94 -34.48 35.64
C ALA A 253 64.64 -33.02 36.03
N SER A 254 63.45 -32.56 35.63
CA SER A 254 62.59 -31.77 36.51
C SER A 254 61.17 -32.33 36.39
N ASN A 255 60.80 -33.19 37.34
CA ASN A 255 59.40 -33.44 37.66
C ASN A 255 58.85 -32.17 38.32
N THR A 256 58.51 -31.17 37.52
CA THR A 256 57.58 -30.12 37.89
C THR A 256 56.30 -30.40 37.13
N PRO A 257 55.16 -30.59 37.84
CA PRO A 257 53.94 -31.05 37.22
C PRO A 257 53.43 -30.00 36.22
N PHE A 258 52.59 -30.48 35.31
CA PHE A 258 51.74 -29.88 34.29
C PHE A 258 51.05 -28.51 34.59
N ASP A 259 51.42 -27.80 35.64
CA ASP A 259 50.70 -26.67 36.25
C ASP A 259 50.70 -25.42 35.37
N GLY A 260 51.78 -25.13 34.64
CA GLY A 260 51.87 -23.96 33.77
C GLY A 260 50.96 -24.01 32.53
N HIS A 261 50.65 -25.20 32.02
CA HIS A 261 49.76 -25.36 30.86
C HIS A 261 48.27 -25.33 31.22
N VAL A 262 47.92 -25.66 32.48
CA VAL A 262 46.54 -25.60 32.96
C VAL A 262 46.10 -24.15 33.11
N ASP A 263 46.97 -23.29 33.66
CA ASP A 263 46.69 -21.85 33.78
C ASP A 263 46.63 -21.16 32.41
N GLU A 264 47.52 -21.51 31.48
CA GLU A 264 47.53 -20.96 30.12
C GLU A 264 46.29 -21.40 29.31
N PHE A 265 45.90 -22.67 29.41
CA PHE A 265 44.67 -23.18 28.79
C PHE A 265 43.41 -22.51 29.36
N GLN A 266 43.33 -22.33 30.69
CA GLN A 266 42.18 -21.67 31.33
C GLN A 266 42.09 -20.18 30.95
N MET A 267 43.23 -19.49 30.88
CA MET A 267 43.28 -18.11 30.39
C MET A 267 42.81 -18.00 28.94
N GLU A 268 43.27 -18.89 28.07
CA GLU A 268 42.92 -18.84 26.65
C GLU A 268 41.47 -19.31 26.39
N ASP A 269 40.91 -20.24 27.19
CA ASP A 269 39.47 -20.57 27.15
C ASP A 269 38.62 -19.38 27.61
N THR A 270 39.02 -18.70 28.69
CA THR A 270 38.32 -17.52 29.19
C THR A 270 38.33 -16.41 28.16
N ARG A 271 39.48 -16.17 27.52
CA ARG A 271 39.62 -15.22 26.42
C ARG A 271 38.72 -15.59 25.23
N LEU A 272 38.75 -16.85 24.81
CA LEU A 272 37.93 -17.37 23.71
C LEU A 272 36.42 -17.17 23.99
N VAL A 273 35.96 -17.47 25.20
CA VAL A 273 34.57 -17.25 25.62
C VAL A 273 34.21 -15.77 25.59
N SER A 274 35.09 -14.90 26.10
CA SER A 274 34.84 -13.45 26.14
C SER A 274 34.75 -12.84 24.73
N GLU A 275 35.68 -13.18 23.84
CA GLU A 275 35.69 -12.70 22.45
C GLU A 275 34.46 -13.20 21.69
N HIS A 276 34.07 -14.44 21.95
CA HIS A 276 32.89 -15.03 21.33
C HIS A 276 31.58 -14.40 21.85
N ALA A 277 31.50 -14.07 23.14
CA ALA A 277 30.38 -13.33 23.71
C ALA A 277 30.28 -11.91 23.13
N GLU A 278 31.42 -11.23 22.93
CA GLU A 278 31.46 -9.92 22.26
C GLU A 278 31.00 -10.02 20.80
N ARG A 279 31.48 -11.01 20.05
CA ARG A 279 31.04 -11.26 18.66
C ARG A 279 29.54 -11.55 18.59
N LEU A 280 29.00 -12.35 19.51
CA LEU A 280 27.57 -12.64 19.60
C LEU A 280 26.77 -11.37 19.92
N ALA A 281 27.21 -10.56 20.89
CA ALA A 281 26.56 -9.31 21.25
C ALA A 281 26.52 -8.31 20.07
N ASN A 282 27.64 -8.16 19.36
CA ASN A 282 27.73 -7.31 18.17
C ASN A 282 26.77 -7.77 17.07
N ARG A 283 26.70 -9.08 16.81
CA ARG A 283 25.77 -9.66 15.83
C ARG A 283 24.30 -9.50 16.25
N LYS A 284 23.96 -9.71 17.53
CA LYS A 284 22.61 -9.42 18.07
C LYS A 284 22.26 -7.94 17.91
N SER A 285 23.20 -7.03 18.17
CA SER A 285 23.00 -5.59 17.95
C SER A 285 22.74 -5.24 16.48
N GLN A 286 23.39 -5.92 15.53
CA GLN A 286 23.13 -5.72 14.09
C GLN A 286 21.72 -6.22 13.70
N VAL A 287 21.29 -7.37 14.23
CA VAL A 287 19.93 -7.88 14.02
C VAL A 287 18.89 -6.90 14.57
N GLN A 288 19.11 -6.37 15.78
CA GLN A 288 18.25 -5.34 16.37
C GLN A 288 18.20 -4.07 15.52
N HIS A 289 19.35 -3.59 15.05
CA HIS A 289 19.41 -2.40 14.20
C HIS A 289 18.65 -2.60 12.89
N HIS A 290 18.83 -3.75 12.24
CA HIS A 290 18.10 -4.08 11.01
C HIS A 290 16.59 -4.16 11.25
N HIS A 291 16.16 -4.79 12.34
CA HIS A 291 14.75 -4.83 12.73
C HIS A 291 14.17 -3.42 12.95
N ASN A 292 14.91 -2.53 13.61
CA ASN A 292 14.46 -1.16 13.84
C ASN A 292 14.26 -0.39 12.50
N LEU A 293 15.14 -0.60 11.51
CA LEU A 293 14.98 -0.01 10.18
C LEU A 293 13.73 -0.55 9.46
N GLN A 294 13.47 -1.85 9.55
CA GLN A 294 12.27 -2.46 8.97
C GLN A 294 11.00 -1.95 9.64
N PHE A 295 11.02 -1.82 10.97
CA PHE A 295 9.91 -1.26 11.73
C PHE A 295 9.62 0.19 11.37
N GLN A 296 10.66 1.02 11.23
CA GLN A 296 10.52 2.40 10.81
C GLN A 296 9.91 2.49 9.40
N ALA A 297 10.42 1.73 8.44
CA ALA A 297 9.88 1.72 7.08
C ALA A 297 8.41 1.26 7.04
N LEU A 298 8.05 0.23 7.81
CA LEU A 298 6.67 -0.24 7.91
C LEU A 298 5.75 0.82 8.56
N SER A 299 6.24 1.55 9.55
CA SER A 299 5.49 2.62 10.21
C SER A 299 5.27 3.80 9.26
N GLU A 300 6.30 4.20 8.51
CA GLU A 300 6.20 5.26 7.51
C GLU A 300 5.23 4.89 6.37
N GLU A 301 5.22 3.63 5.93
CA GLU A 301 4.27 3.12 4.92
C GLU A 301 2.83 3.16 5.46
N TYR A 302 2.62 2.78 6.73
CA TYR A 302 1.33 2.86 7.41
C TYR A 302 0.83 4.30 7.50
N ASP A 303 1.67 5.22 7.98
CA ASP A 303 1.34 6.63 8.13
C ASP A 303 0.99 7.26 6.78
N LYS A 304 1.73 6.90 5.72
CA LYS A 304 1.41 7.34 4.35
C LYS A 304 0.04 6.81 3.90
N LYS A 305 -0.29 5.55 4.19
CA LYS A 305 -1.59 4.98 3.85
C LYS A 305 -2.75 5.57 4.64
N ILE A 306 -2.54 5.89 5.92
CA ILE A 306 -3.50 6.67 6.71
C ILE A 306 -3.68 8.07 6.12
N ALA A 307 -2.59 8.73 5.73
CA ALA A 307 -2.66 10.04 5.09
C ALA A 307 -3.35 9.98 3.72
N GLU A 308 -3.20 8.92 2.94
CA GLU A 308 -3.96 8.71 1.69
C GLU A 308 -5.46 8.54 1.95
N LEU A 309 -5.84 7.76 2.97
CA LEU A 309 -7.25 7.58 3.37
C LEU A 309 -7.89 8.87 3.91
N LEU A 310 -7.10 9.71 4.59
CA LEU A 310 -7.56 10.99 5.11
C LEU A 310 -7.45 12.13 4.09
N GLY A 311 -6.52 12.04 3.14
CA GLY A 311 -6.17 13.07 2.15
C GLY A 311 -7.19 13.23 1.02
N GLU A 312 -8.11 12.29 0.84
CA GLU A 312 -9.34 12.53 0.06
C GLU A 312 -10.14 13.74 0.57
N LYS A 313 -9.96 14.12 1.85
CA LYS A 313 -10.57 15.32 2.43
C LYS A 313 -10.07 16.63 1.81
N ASP A 314 -8.77 16.75 1.53
CA ASP A 314 -8.20 18.00 0.98
C ASP A 314 -8.64 18.24 -0.47
N MET A 315 -8.94 17.17 -1.23
CA MET A 315 -9.57 17.29 -2.54
C MET A 315 -11.06 17.66 -2.45
N LEU A 316 -11.78 17.18 -1.43
CA LEU A 316 -13.18 17.52 -1.18
C LEU A 316 -13.37 18.98 -0.74
N ASP A 317 -12.46 19.52 0.07
CA ASP A 317 -12.49 20.93 0.49
C ASP A 317 -12.28 21.89 -0.71
N SER A 318 -11.53 21.47 -1.74
CA SER A 318 -11.38 22.23 -2.99
C SER A 318 -12.69 22.33 -3.78
N ASP A 319 -13.45 21.23 -3.92
CA ASP A 319 -14.72 21.21 -4.65
C ASP A 319 -15.86 21.95 -3.90
N LEU A 320 -15.81 21.97 -2.57
CA LEU A 320 -16.76 22.71 -1.73
C LEU A 320 -16.40 24.21 -1.58
N SER A 321 -15.21 24.62 -2.01
CA SER A 321 -14.72 26.01 -1.91
C SER A 321 -15.11 26.92 -3.07
N ILE A 322 -15.94 26.46 -4.02
CA ILE A 322 -16.54 27.34 -5.03
C ILE A 322 -17.48 28.30 -4.31
N GLY A 323 -16.94 29.46 -3.96
CA GLY A 323 -17.70 30.53 -3.31
C GLY A 323 -18.91 30.95 -4.16
N PRO A 324 -19.98 31.48 -3.53
CA PRO A 324 -21.23 31.86 -4.21
C PRO A 324 -21.01 32.73 -5.46
N GLU A 325 -19.97 33.56 -5.42
CA GLU A 325 -19.56 34.48 -6.48
C GLU A 325 -19.25 33.78 -7.81
N ARG A 326 -18.67 32.57 -7.79
CA ARG A 326 -18.38 31.81 -9.02
C ARG A 326 -19.58 31.01 -9.53
N PHE A 327 -20.54 30.71 -8.65
CA PHE A 327 -21.76 30.00 -9.03
C PHE A 327 -22.68 30.91 -9.86
N GLU A 328 -22.79 32.18 -9.49
CA GLU A 328 -23.58 33.19 -10.21
C GLU A 328 -22.99 33.43 -11.61
N GLU A 329 -21.67 33.55 -11.73
CA GLU A 329 -20.94 33.74 -12.99
C GLU A 329 -21.08 32.53 -13.95
N MET A 330 -21.08 31.30 -13.43
CA MET A 330 -21.34 30.10 -14.24
C MET A 330 -22.81 29.97 -14.66
N SER A 331 -23.76 30.46 -13.86
CA SER A 331 -25.18 30.45 -14.22
C SER A 331 -25.50 31.44 -15.34
N GLU A 332 -24.91 32.63 -15.31
CA GLU A 332 -25.06 33.64 -16.37
C GLU A 332 -24.44 33.19 -17.71
N GLN A 333 -23.51 32.25 -17.67
CA GLN A 333 -22.88 31.68 -18.86
C GLN A 333 -23.71 30.58 -19.53
N ILE A 334 -24.66 29.98 -18.80
CA ILE A 334 -25.58 28.96 -19.33
C ILE A 334 -26.82 29.60 -19.96
N ASP A 335 -27.20 30.81 -19.51
CA ASP A 335 -28.36 31.56 -20.01
C ASP A 335 -28.05 32.47 -21.23
N ARG A 336 -26.81 32.47 -21.73
CA ARG A 336 -26.42 33.08 -23.04
C ARG A 336 -26.23 32.02 -24.10
#